data_AF-K9Q290-F1
#
_entry.id   AF-K9Q290-F1
#
_cell.length_a   1.000
_cell.length_b   1.000
_cell.length_c   1.000
_cell.angle_alpha   90.00
_cell.angle_beta   90.00
_cell.angle_gamma   90.00
#
_symmetry.space_group_name_H-M   'P 1'
#
loop_
_entity.id
_entity.type
_entity.pdbx_description
1 polymer ?
#
loop_
_entity_poly.entity_id
_entity_poly.type
_entity_poly.pdbx_seq_one_letter_code
_entity_poly.pdbx_strand_id
1 'polypeptide(L)'
;MGRIFISAGHGGLEGGLLDPGAVAGNTTEAQQMILLRDQLVPEVRRLNLEILAVPDDLSAADTVRWINSRARSGDIALELQTDAFTDPSVSGATAYYIANNSDRQGNANTVLKSLLRRVPELSSRGAKPDTQTGLGRLPFCREVVIPSILLDVGFLTSPSDRTLLINRRKDFALGIAEGLAAWLQELNGLVPSIPETTYPAINILINKQSYEEQGILINGNSYLPVDFVDRLGVNVLAQESLRLVQYQGVVYVKAIELRNFNITVGWDKDTRTLILSSIQAICQGQLDRIMGVGNLSEVQMIVFLKNNNASALQQFPELPKLYREEAAVEGVNADIAFAQMCLETSFLQFIGDVDASQNNFANLGSAGGGASGATFPSARVGVRAHIQHLKAYGSLEPIVQEIVDPRFRFITRGIAPLIQQLSGRMSADLQYGDRLLAMVRRLYESAQLL
;
A
#
# COMPACT_ATOMS: atom_id res chain seq x y z
N MET A 1 1.67 22.69 23.62
CA MET A 1 1.13 22.50 22.26
C MET A 1 2.01 21.48 21.57
N GLY A 2 1.43 20.52 20.85
CA GLY A 2 2.24 19.54 20.12
C GLY A 2 3.10 20.16 19.03
N ARG A 3 4.15 19.45 18.62
CA ARG A 3 5.11 19.85 17.59
C ARG A 3 4.87 19.09 16.31
N ILE A 4 5.33 19.65 15.21
CA ILE A 4 5.23 19.05 13.88
C ILE A 4 6.59 18.48 13.48
N PHE A 5 6.65 17.20 13.17
CA PHE A 5 7.79 16.57 12.51
C PHE A 5 7.52 16.58 11.00
N ILE A 6 8.46 17.11 10.21
CA ILE A 6 8.35 17.14 8.75
C ILE A 6 9.55 16.46 8.11
N SER A 7 9.27 15.38 7.37
CA SER A 7 10.24 14.64 6.56
C SER A 7 10.07 15.00 5.08
N ALA A 8 11.17 15.08 4.35
CA ALA A 8 11.17 14.98 2.90
C ALA A 8 11.59 13.54 2.59
N GLY A 9 10.77 12.79 1.85
CA GLY A 9 11.08 11.42 1.49
C GLY A 9 12.36 11.32 0.64
N HIS A 10 13.03 10.18 0.73
CA HIS A 10 14.29 9.89 0.03
C HIS A 10 15.44 10.82 0.49
N GLY A 11 16.49 10.98 -0.32
CA GLY A 11 17.63 11.86 -0.03
C GLY A 11 18.71 11.24 0.86
N GLY A 12 18.37 10.24 1.66
CA GLY A 12 19.31 9.48 2.48
C GLY A 12 19.99 8.32 1.76
N LEU A 13 20.83 7.60 2.50
CA LEU A 13 21.50 6.39 2.02
C LEU A 13 20.65 5.14 2.30
N GLU A 14 20.19 4.47 1.25
CA GLU A 14 19.53 3.16 1.30
C GLU A 14 20.51 2.09 0.81
N GLY A 15 20.88 1.14 1.68
CA GLY A 15 21.87 0.12 1.34
C GLY A 15 23.25 0.67 0.95
N GLY A 16 23.59 1.89 1.40
CA GLY A 16 24.84 2.58 1.09
C GLY A 16 24.82 3.38 -0.23
N LEU A 17 23.69 3.44 -0.93
CA LEU A 17 23.48 4.26 -2.12
C LEU A 17 22.55 5.41 -1.81
N LEU A 18 22.82 6.58 -2.39
CA LEU A 18 21.91 7.72 -2.29
C LEU A 18 20.59 7.38 -2.99
N ASP A 19 19.49 7.51 -2.27
CA ASP A 19 18.15 7.30 -2.82
C ASP A 19 17.59 8.62 -3.39
N PRO A 20 17.46 8.77 -4.72
CA PRO A 20 16.88 9.97 -5.30
C PRO A 20 15.35 10.00 -5.26
N GLY A 21 14.69 8.88 -4.94
CA GLY A 21 13.28 8.66 -5.25
C GLY A 21 13.02 8.68 -6.75
N ALA A 22 11.84 9.14 -7.17
CA ALA A 22 11.54 9.31 -8.58
C ALA A 22 12.50 10.30 -9.28
N VAL A 23 12.81 10.04 -10.56
CA VAL A 23 13.66 10.92 -11.38
C VAL A 23 12.92 11.31 -12.66
N ALA A 24 12.63 12.61 -12.82
CA ALA A 24 11.96 13.13 -14.01
C ALA A 24 12.22 14.63 -14.20
N GLY A 25 12.23 15.09 -15.46
CA GLY A 25 12.35 16.52 -15.78
C GLY A 25 13.64 17.17 -15.26
N ASN A 26 14.77 16.45 -15.31
CA ASN A 26 16.08 16.87 -14.80
C ASN A 26 16.11 17.23 -13.30
N THR A 27 15.22 16.62 -12.51
CA THR A 27 15.24 16.72 -11.05
C THR A 27 14.90 15.37 -10.43
N THR A 28 15.02 15.29 -9.11
CA THR A 28 14.68 14.11 -8.33
C THR A 28 13.59 14.45 -7.31
N GLU A 29 12.87 13.44 -6.88
CA GLU A 29 11.88 13.54 -5.82
C GLU A 29 12.51 14.09 -4.54
N ALA A 30 13.62 13.49 -4.11
CA ALA A 30 14.38 13.95 -2.94
C ALA A 30 14.64 15.45 -3.00
N GLN A 31 15.15 15.95 -4.14
CA GLN A 31 15.44 17.36 -4.33
C GLN A 31 14.19 18.24 -4.20
N GLN A 32 13.08 17.87 -4.84
CA GLN A 32 11.86 18.68 -4.80
C GLN A 32 11.17 18.64 -3.43
N MET A 33 11.22 17.51 -2.71
CA MET A 33 10.63 17.37 -1.37
C MET A 33 11.43 18.15 -0.34
N ILE A 34 12.77 18.14 -0.42
CA ILE A 34 13.66 18.99 0.39
C ILE A 34 13.31 20.47 0.19
N LEU A 35 13.24 20.93 -1.06
CA LEU A 35 12.89 22.31 -1.38
C LEU A 35 11.48 22.70 -0.91
N LEU A 36 10.51 21.79 -1.01
CA LEU A 36 9.14 22.03 -0.53
C LEU A 36 9.09 22.12 1.01
N ARG A 37 9.74 21.19 1.71
CA ARG A 37 9.84 21.24 3.18
C ARG A 37 10.49 22.54 3.64
N ASP A 38 11.59 22.94 3.01
CA ASP A 38 12.32 24.16 3.39
C ASP A 38 11.47 25.42 3.18
N GLN A 39 10.58 25.40 2.19
CA GLN A 39 9.56 26.44 1.99
C GLN A 39 8.41 26.35 3.00
N LEU A 40 8.04 25.14 3.45
CA LEU A 40 6.97 24.88 4.42
C LEU A 40 7.34 25.30 5.85
N VAL A 41 8.56 25.03 6.29
CA VAL A 41 9.05 25.34 7.65
C VAL A 41 8.78 26.79 8.08
N PRO A 42 9.14 27.83 7.30
CA PRO A 42 8.86 29.21 7.69
C PRO A 42 7.36 29.53 7.69
N GLU A 43 6.54 28.92 6.84
CA GLU A 43 5.08 29.14 6.84
C GLU A 43 4.42 28.55 8.09
N VAL A 44 4.86 27.37 8.54
CA VAL A 44 4.40 26.79 9.82
C VAL A 44 4.81 27.65 11.01
N ARG A 45 6.05 28.17 11.02
CA ARG A 45 6.52 29.07 12.08
C ARG A 45 5.74 30.38 12.14
N ARG A 46 5.28 30.92 11.00
CA ARG A 46 4.40 32.10 10.96
C ARG A 46 3.05 31.88 11.63
N LEU A 47 2.59 30.63 11.73
CA LEU A 47 1.39 30.24 12.47
C LEU A 47 1.65 30.05 13.98
N ASN A 48 2.85 30.42 14.47
CA ASN A 48 3.32 30.22 15.85
C ASN A 48 3.33 28.75 16.29
N LEU A 49 3.56 27.83 15.36
CA LEU A 49 3.67 26.39 15.62
C LEU A 49 5.14 25.96 15.63
N GLU A 50 5.46 25.02 16.53
CA GLU A 50 6.79 24.43 16.60
C GLU A 50 6.92 23.32 15.55
N ILE A 51 8.02 23.34 14.80
CA ILE A 51 8.31 22.39 13.72
C ILE A 51 9.77 21.92 13.76
N LEU A 52 9.96 20.61 13.59
CA LEU A 52 11.24 19.94 13.48
C LEU A 52 11.36 19.35 12.07
N ALA A 53 12.32 19.84 11.29
CA ALA A 53 12.71 19.23 10.03
C ALA A 53 13.59 18.00 10.32
N VAL A 54 13.21 16.85 9.74
CA VAL A 54 14.02 15.63 9.77
C VAL A 54 15.24 15.83 8.86
N PRO A 55 16.45 15.37 9.26
CA PRO A 55 17.65 15.46 8.42
C PRO A 55 17.52 14.72 7.09
N ASP A 56 18.13 15.28 6.04
CA ASP A 56 18.03 14.80 4.64
C ASP A 56 18.80 13.53 4.35
N ASP A 57 19.78 13.20 5.18
CA ASP A 57 20.74 12.11 4.97
C ASP A 57 20.28 10.77 5.57
N LEU A 58 19.08 10.74 6.17
CA LEU A 58 18.52 9.56 6.82
C LEU A 58 17.82 8.64 5.81
N SER A 59 18.07 7.34 5.93
CA SER A 59 17.23 6.31 5.30
C SER A 59 15.77 6.42 5.78
N ALA A 60 14.82 5.80 5.08
CA ALA A 60 13.42 5.76 5.50
C ALA A 60 13.27 5.16 6.92
N ALA A 61 14.04 4.11 7.22
CA ALA A 61 14.07 3.50 8.56
C ALA A 61 14.68 4.46 9.61
N ASP A 62 15.74 5.18 9.26
CA ASP A 62 16.37 6.16 10.15
C ASP A 62 15.51 7.38 10.42
N THR A 63 14.75 7.84 9.43
CA THR A 63 13.73 8.88 9.58
C THR A 63 12.72 8.50 10.65
N VAL A 64 12.17 7.27 10.58
CA VAL A 64 11.25 6.75 11.59
C VAL A 64 11.91 6.69 12.98
N ARG A 65 13.15 6.16 13.08
CA ARG A 65 13.91 6.11 14.34
C ARG A 65 14.18 7.50 14.92
N TRP A 66 14.51 8.46 14.06
CA TRP A 66 14.82 9.83 14.44
C TRP A 66 13.60 10.56 15.01
N ILE A 67 12.44 10.39 14.37
CA ILE A 67 11.15 10.92 14.86
C ILE A 67 10.81 10.25 16.19
N ASN A 68 10.82 8.91 16.24
CA ASN A 68 10.40 8.14 17.42
C ASN A 68 11.23 8.43 18.67
N SER A 69 12.53 8.69 18.53
CA SER A 69 13.42 9.03 19.65
C SER A 69 13.20 10.44 20.21
N ARG A 70 12.45 11.30 19.51
CA ARG A 70 12.20 12.71 19.89
C ARG A 70 10.74 13.00 20.16
N ALA A 71 9.83 12.16 19.68
CA ALA A 71 8.40 12.34 19.75
C ALA A 71 7.89 12.39 21.20
N ARG A 72 6.88 13.22 21.42
CA ARG A 72 6.15 13.35 22.69
C ARG A 72 4.66 13.29 22.44
N SER A 73 3.89 13.11 23.50
CA SER A 73 2.42 13.15 23.41
C SER A 73 1.96 14.50 22.84
N GLY A 74 1.02 14.44 21.89
CA GLY A 74 0.49 15.61 21.18
C GLY A 74 1.24 16.00 19.90
N ASP A 75 2.45 15.48 19.66
CA ASP A 75 3.16 15.73 18.40
C ASP A 75 2.49 15.04 17.19
N ILE A 76 2.74 15.54 15.98
CA ILE A 76 2.32 14.93 14.71
C ILE A 76 3.50 14.82 13.74
N ALA A 77 3.41 13.92 12.77
CA ALA A 77 4.42 13.74 11.73
C ALA A 77 3.80 13.75 10.32
N LEU A 78 4.49 14.38 9.38
CA LEU A 78 4.18 14.37 7.95
C LEU A 78 5.44 14.02 7.16
N GLU A 79 5.32 13.13 6.18
CA GLU A 79 6.33 12.91 5.15
C GLU A 79 5.81 13.41 3.81
N LEU A 80 6.66 14.18 3.11
CA LEU A 80 6.38 14.68 1.77
C LEU A 80 7.03 13.76 0.74
N GLN A 81 6.25 13.31 -0.23
CA GLN A 81 6.71 12.51 -1.37
C GLN A 81 6.07 13.02 -2.67
N THR A 82 6.56 12.51 -3.79
CA THR A 82 5.86 12.55 -5.07
C THR A 82 5.68 11.13 -5.56
N ASP A 83 4.52 10.84 -6.12
CA ASP A 83 4.33 9.57 -6.81
C ASP A 83 5.06 9.61 -8.17
N ALA A 84 5.21 8.46 -8.80
CA ALA A 84 5.77 8.33 -10.13
C ALA A 84 5.06 7.25 -10.90
N PHE A 85 4.86 7.55 -12.18
CA PHE A 85 4.16 6.66 -13.08
C PHE A 85 4.72 6.75 -14.49
N THR A 86 4.73 5.62 -15.20
CA THR A 86 5.28 5.50 -16.56
C THR A 86 4.53 6.35 -17.57
N ASP A 87 3.20 6.41 -17.46
CA ASP A 87 2.37 7.36 -18.21
C ASP A 87 2.42 8.77 -17.57
N PRO A 88 2.99 9.77 -18.27
CA PRO A 88 3.14 11.13 -17.75
C PRO A 88 1.81 11.91 -17.65
N SER A 89 0.70 11.38 -18.16
CA SER A 89 -0.63 11.98 -18.00
C SER A 89 -1.24 11.73 -16.60
N VAL A 90 -0.77 10.68 -15.90
CA VAL A 90 -1.21 10.37 -14.54
C VAL A 90 -0.76 11.49 -13.60
N SER A 91 -1.71 12.06 -12.87
CA SER A 91 -1.50 13.25 -12.04
C SER A 91 -2.38 13.24 -10.79
N GLY A 92 -2.07 14.14 -9.87
CA GLY A 92 -2.84 14.46 -8.67
C GLY A 92 -2.20 14.01 -7.35
N ALA A 93 -2.65 14.62 -6.26
CA ALA A 93 -2.14 14.37 -4.91
C ALA A 93 -2.95 13.31 -4.15
N THR A 94 -2.26 12.54 -3.30
CA THR A 94 -2.82 11.51 -2.42
C THR A 94 -2.27 11.70 -1.00
N ALA A 95 -3.09 11.51 0.02
CA ALA A 95 -2.61 11.43 1.41
C ALA A 95 -2.82 10.01 1.96
N TYR A 96 -1.74 9.35 2.37
CA TYR A 96 -1.79 8.03 2.96
C TYR A 96 -1.84 8.08 4.48
N TYR A 97 -2.65 7.18 5.03
CA TYR A 97 -2.80 7.00 6.47
C TYR A 97 -2.80 5.53 6.85
N ILE A 98 -2.59 5.24 8.13
CA ILE A 98 -2.63 3.89 8.65
C ILE A 98 -4.03 3.27 8.52
N ALA A 99 -4.15 2.11 7.87
CA ALA A 99 -5.46 1.43 7.70
C ALA A 99 -6.16 1.16 9.05
N ASN A 100 -7.49 1.18 9.05
CA ASN A 100 -8.36 1.00 10.23
C ASN A 100 -8.20 2.09 11.31
N ASN A 101 -7.83 3.31 10.91
CA ASN A 101 -7.79 4.48 11.77
C ASN A 101 -8.61 5.62 11.15
N SER A 102 -9.86 5.73 11.57
CA SER A 102 -10.82 6.74 11.09
C SER A 102 -10.37 8.17 11.37
N ASP A 103 -9.66 8.39 12.48
CA ASP A 103 -9.20 9.73 12.86
C ASP A 103 -8.05 10.15 11.95
N ARG A 104 -7.12 9.22 11.66
CA ARG A 104 -6.02 9.47 10.71
C ARG A 104 -6.53 9.67 9.29
N GLN A 105 -7.58 8.95 8.88
CA GLN A 105 -8.28 9.23 7.62
C GLN A 105 -8.82 10.66 7.57
N GLY A 106 -9.46 11.11 8.66
CA GLY A 106 -9.94 12.50 8.78
C GLY A 106 -8.80 13.51 8.63
N ASN A 107 -7.70 13.29 9.34
CA ASN A 107 -6.55 14.20 9.31
C ASN A 107 -5.85 14.21 7.93
N ALA A 108 -5.77 13.07 7.24
CA ALA A 108 -5.24 12.97 5.88
C ALA A 108 -6.10 13.76 4.89
N ASN A 109 -7.43 13.66 5.02
CA ASN A 109 -8.35 14.48 4.24
C ASN A 109 -8.19 15.98 4.54
N THR A 110 -7.99 16.36 5.80
CA THR A 110 -7.77 17.75 6.20
C THR A 110 -6.52 18.32 5.53
N VAL A 111 -5.38 17.63 5.60
CA VAL A 111 -4.13 18.09 4.97
C VAL A 111 -4.27 18.16 3.45
N LEU A 112 -4.81 17.11 2.82
CA LEU A 112 -4.99 17.06 1.37
C LEU A 112 -5.92 18.17 0.86
N LYS A 113 -7.07 18.39 1.52
CA LYS A 113 -8.02 19.44 1.12
C LYS A 113 -7.44 20.84 1.26
N SER A 114 -6.63 21.09 2.29
CA SER A 114 -5.97 22.39 2.48
C SER A 114 -4.92 22.66 1.39
N LEU A 115 -4.14 21.65 0.99
CA LEU A 115 -3.25 21.74 -0.17
C LEU A 115 -4.05 22.10 -1.45
N LEU A 116 -5.08 21.32 -1.76
CA LEU A 116 -5.87 21.48 -2.98
C LEU A 116 -6.64 22.81 -3.03
N ARG A 117 -7.00 23.39 -1.89
CA ARG A 117 -7.60 24.73 -1.84
C ARG A 117 -6.65 25.82 -2.32
N ARG A 118 -5.35 25.68 -2.05
CA ARG A 118 -4.31 26.63 -2.47
C ARG A 118 -3.83 26.36 -3.90
N VAL A 119 -3.93 25.13 -4.36
CA VAL A 119 -3.54 24.68 -5.70
C VAL A 119 -4.70 23.93 -6.37
N PRO A 120 -5.79 24.62 -6.75
CA PRO A 120 -6.99 23.98 -7.32
C PRO A 120 -6.76 23.29 -8.68
N GLU A 121 -5.64 23.60 -9.35
CA GLU A 121 -5.22 22.96 -10.60
C GLU A 121 -4.68 21.54 -10.39
N LEU A 122 -4.25 21.21 -9.17
CA LEU A 122 -3.79 19.88 -8.82
C LEU A 122 -5.00 18.97 -8.58
N SER A 123 -5.04 17.83 -9.26
CA SER A 123 -6.15 16.87 -9.11
C SER A 123 -6.09 16.16 -7.74
N SER A 124 -7.25 15.79 -7.21
CA SER A 124 -7.33 14.96 -5.99
C SER A 124 -7.42 13.48 -6.34
N ARG A 125 -6.60 12.65 -5.68
CA ARG A 125 -6.73 11.19 -5.67
C ARG A 125 -7.25 10.66 -4.34
N GLY A 126 -7.61 11.56 -3.42
CA GLY A 126 -8.21 11.26 -2.13
C GLY A 126 -7.22 10.79 -1.05
N ALA A 127 -7.72 10.65 0.18
CA ALA A 127 -6.99 10.01 1.25
C ALA A 127 -7.15 8.48 1.17
N LYS A 128 -6.05 7.73 1.24
CA LYS A 128 -6.06 6.27 1.09
C LYS A 128 -5.37 5.57 2.26
N PRO A 129 -5.85 4.40 2.69
CA PRO A 129 -5.12 3.61 3.67
C PRO A 129 -3.80 3.11 3.03
N ASP A 130 -2.76 2.97 3.83
CA ASP A 130 -1.44 2.49 3.42
C ASP A 130 -1.47 1.07 2.84
N THR A 131 -2.51 0.28 3.13
CA THR A 131 -2.75 -1.02 2.48
C THR A 131 -3.08 -0.94 1.00
N GLN A 132 -3.36 0.27 0.47
CA GLN A 132 -3.57 0.49 -0.96
C GLN A 132 -2.31 0.86 -1.74
N THR A 133 -1.16 1.02 -1.09
CA THR A 133 0.11 1.19 -1.80
C THR A 133 0.55 -0.10 -2.50
N GLY A 134 1.55 0.00 -3.38
CA GLY A 134 2.06 -1.16 -4.11
C GLY A 134 2.53 -2.29 -3.19
N LEU A 135 3.16 -1.97 -2.06
CA LEU A 135 3.62 -2.94 -1.07
C LEU A 135 2.55 -3.31 -0.03
N GLY A 136 1.38 -2.67 -0.06
CA GLY A 136 0.30 -2.90 0.89
C GLY A 136 0.62 -2.51 2.34
N ARG A 137 1.63 -1.66 2.53
CA ARG A 137 2.10 -1.13 3.82
C ARG A 137 2.96 0.10 3.59
N LEU A 138 2.88 1.09 4.48
CA LEU A 138 3.85 2.19 4.56
C LEU A 138 4.48 2.26 5.95
N PRO A 139 5.80 2.03 6.10
CA PRO A 139 6.50 2.14 7.38
C PRO A 139 6.26 3.47 8.09
N PHE A 140 6.26 4.61 7.37
CA PHE A 140 6.01 5.92 7.98
C PHE A 140 4.63 6.01 8.67
N CYS A 141 3.60 5.40 8.09
CA CYS A 141 2.26 5.32 8.67
C CYS A 141 2.17 4.29 9.82
N ARG A 142 3.00 3.23 9.79
CA ARG A 142 2.92 2.08 10.71
C ARG A 142 3.84 2.19 11.91
N GLU A 143 5.01 2.77 11.77
CA GLU A 143 6.10 2.63 12.74
C GLU A 143 6.42 3.92 13.49
N VAL A 144 6.01 5.07 12.95
CA VAL A 144 6.01 6.33 13.68
C VAL A 144 5.01 6.23 14.85
N VAL A 145 5.46 6.57 16.06
CA VAL A 145 4.68 6.38 17.30
C VAL A 145 3.59 7.40 17.50
N ILE A 146 3.79 8.57 16.92
CA ILE A 146 2.84 9.68 16.94
C ILE A 146 1.94 9.64 15.72
N PRO A 147 0.79 10.33 15.76
CA PRO A 147 -0.05 10.60 14.60
C PRO A 147 0.79 10.94 13.34
N SER A 148 0.75 10.09 12.31
CA SER A 148 1.56 10.27 11.08
C SER A 148 0.78 10.09 9.78
N ILE A 149 1.13 10.91 8.78
CA ILE A 149 0.59 10.88 7.41
C ILE A 149 1.75 10.95 6.41
N LEU A 150 1.64 10.25 5.30
CA LEU A 150 2.50 10.44 4.13
C LEU A 150 1.69 11.15 3.04
N LEU A 151 2.23 12.20 2.44
CA LEU A 151 1.55 13.02 1.45
C LEU A 151 2.32 13.01 0.13
N ASP A 152 1.74 12.36 -0.87
CA ASP A 152 2.17 12.49 -2.25
C ASP A 152 1.58 13.79 -2.80
N VAL A 153 2.44 14.78 -3.03
CA VAL A 153 2.02 16.11 -3.48
C VAL A 153 1.76 16.18 -5.00
N GLY A 154 1.75 15.05 -5.68
CA GLY A 154 1.58 14.95 -7.14
C GLY A 154 2.50 13.90 -7.73
N PHE A 155 2.48 13.76 -9.05
CA PHE A 155 3.37 12.86 -9.78
C PHE A 155 4.59 13.61 -10.32
N LEU A 156 5.81 13.24 -9.92
CA LEU A 156 7.01 13.90 -10.45
C LEU A 156 7.16 13.67 -11.96
N THR A 157 6.72 12.52 -12.46
CA THR A 157 6.73 12.18 -13.88
C THR A 157 5.73 13.01 -14.69
N SER A 158 4.65 13.50 -14.07
CA SER A 158 3.67 14.37 -14.72
C SER A 158 4.22 15.78 -14.95
N PRO A 159 4.33 16.25 -16.21
CA PRO A 159 4.78 17.60 -16.49
C PRO A 159 3.90 18.69 -15.87
N SER A 160 2.58 18.47 -15.76
CA SER A 160 1.66 19.42 -15.14
C SER A 160 1.88 19.55 -13.65
N ASP A 161 1.92 18.43 -12.91
CA ASP A 161 2.11 18.43 -11.46
C ASP A 161 3.50 18.96 -11.11
N ARG A 162 4.54 18.52 -11.82
CA ARG A 162 5.91 19.00 -11.63
C ARG A 162 6.02 20.50 -11.85
N THR A 163 5.35 21.05 -12.87
CA THR A 163 5.32 22.49 -13.12
C THR A 163 4.64 23.25 -11.98
N LEU A 164 3.51 22.73 -11.47
CA LEU A 164 2.83 23.30 -10.31
C LEU A 164 3.71 23.26 -9.06
N LEU A 165 4.34 22.12 -8.76
CA LEU A 165 5.22 21.94 -7.61
C LEU A 165 6.41 22.92 -7.63
N ILE A 166 7.03 23.12 -8.79
CA ILE A 166 8.19 24.01 -8.94
C ILE A 166 7.76 25.48 -8.88
N ASN A 167 6.76 25.88 -9.67
CA ASN A 167 6.41 27.29 -9.86
C ASN A 167 5.48 27.84 -8.77
N ARG A 168 4.69 26.98 -8.14
CA ARG A 168 3.74 27.34 -7.07
C ARG A 168 4.11 26.71 -5.72
N ARG A 169 5.38 26.36 -5.50
CA ARG A 169 5.87 25.73 -4.26
C ARG A 169 5.43 26.44 -2.98
N LYS A 170 5.36 27.78 -3.01
CA LYS A 170 4.88 28.57 -1.88
C LYS A 170 3.41 28.30 -1.55
N ASP A 171 2.56 28.09 -2.55
CA ASP A 171 1.15 27.78 -2.36
C ASP A 171 0.95 26.35 -1.83
N PHE A 172 1.79 25.39 -2.28
CA PHE A 172 1.87 24.05 -1.68
C PHE A 172 2.22 24.15 -0.19
N ALA A 173 3.31 24.86 0.14
CA ALA A 173 3.75 25.08 1.51
C ALA A 173 2.67 25.74 2.38
N LEU A 174 1.99 26.78 1.89
CA LEU A 174 0.90 27.44 2.61
C LEU A 174 -0.28 26.49 2.86
N GLY A 175 -0.71 25.74 1.84
CA GLY A 175 -1.84 24.81 1.98
C GLY A 175 -1.54 23.67 2.94
N ILE A 176 -0.32 23.13 2.90
CA ILE A 176 0.13 22.09 3.82
C ILE A 176 0.24 22.66 5.25
N ALA A 177 0.79 23.86 5.44
CA ALA A 177 0.88 24.51 6.75
C ALA A 177 -0.51 24.73 7.39
N GLU A 178 -1.49 25.18 6.60
CA GLU A 178 -2.88 25.35 7.04
C GLU A 178 -3.52 24.01 7.43
N GLY A 179 -3.28 22.96 6.64
CA GLY A 179 -3.74 21.60 6.95
C GLY A 179 -3.15 21.04 8.24
N LEU A 180 -1.84 21.22 8.44
CA LEU A 180 -1.15 20.79 9.66
C LEU A 180 -1.62 21.57 10.89
N ALA A 181 -1.85 22.88 10.75
CA ALA A 181 -2.40 23.69 11.83
C ALA A 181 -3.81 23.24 12.24
N ALA A 182 -4.68 22.96 11.27
CA ALA A 182 -6.03 22.45 11.53
C ALA A 182 -6.00 21.08 12.21
N TRP A 183 -5.14 20.16 11.75
CA TRP A 183 -4.96 18.85 12.38
C TRP A 183 -4.46 18.98 13.83
N LEU A 184 -3.46 19.82 14.08
CA LEU A 184 -2.92 20.00 15.43
C LEU A 184 -3.95 20.64 16.38
N GLN A 185 -4.78 21.56 15.89
CA GLN A 185 -5.89 22.14 16.66
C GLN A 185 -6.93 21.08 17.05
N GLU A 186 -7.30 20.20 16.13
CA GLU A 186 -8.21 19.08 16.40
C GLU A 186 -7.68 18.17 17.51
N LEU A 187 -6.39 17.84 17.47
CA LEU A 187 -5.73 17.04 18.52
C LEU A 187 -5.74 17.75 19.88
N ASN A 188 -5.44 19.06 19.92
CA ASN A 188 -5.41 19.82 21.17
C ASN A 188 -6.81 20.01 21.78
N GLY A 189 -7.87 20.04 20.97
CA GLY A 189 -9.26 20.13 21.44
C GLY A 189 -9.75 18.86 22.16
N LEU A 190 -9.00 17.75 22.07
CA LEU A 190 -9.37 16.44 22.61
C LEU A 190 -8.60 16.05 23.89
N VAL A 191 -7.58 16.82 24.30
CA VAL A 191 -6.70 16.46 25.44
C VAL A 191 -6.86 17.45 26.60
N PRO A 192 -7.64 17.13 27.64
CA PRO A 192 -7.47 17.76 28.94
C PRO A 192 -6.07 17.44 29.49
N SER A 193 -5.48 18.36 30.25
CA SER A 193 -4.21 18.17 30.96
C SER A 193 -4.33 17.07 32.03
N ILE A 194 -4.23 15.80 31.64
CA ILE A 194 -4.16 14.67 32.57
C ILE A 194 -2.68 14.24 32.68
N PRO A 195 -2.10 14.17 33.89
CA PRO A 195 -0.67 13.87 34.09
C PRO A 195 -0.27 12.43 33.70
N GLU A 196 -1.23 11.52 33.59
CA GLU A 196 -1.03 10.13 33.18
C GLU A 196 -1.68 9.89 31.82
N THR A 197 -0.91 9.40 30.86
CA THR A 197 -1.43 9.01 29.55
C THR A 197 -2.34 7.80 29.73
N THR A 198 -3.64 8.06 29.92
CA THR A 198 -4.64 7.00 30.01
C THR A 198 -5.12 6.65 28.61
N TYR A 199 -4.92 5.40 28.19
CA TYR A 199 -5.42 4.95 26.89
C TYR A 199 -6.88 4.48 27.00
N PRO A 200 -7.80 4.96 26.13
CA PRO A 200 -9.17 4.48 26.12
C PRO A 200 -9.22 2.99 25.82
N ALA A 201 -10.02 2.26 26.59
CA ALA A 201 -10.33 0.87 26.29
C ALA A 201 -11.18 0.76 25.01
N ILE A 202 -10.99 -0.34 24.28
CA ILE A 202 -11.78 -0.70 23.10
C ILE A 202 -12.35 -2.11 23.25
N ASN A 203 -13.52 -2.33 22.67
CA ASN A 203 -14.12 -3.66 22.61
C ASN A 203 -13.40 -4.50 21.55
N ILE A 204 -13.36 -5.81 21.75
CA ILE A 204 -12.84 -6.76 20.77
C ILE A 204 -14.00 -7.66 20.31
N LEU A 205 -14.19 -7.75 19.00
CA LEU A 205 -15.11 -8.67 18.36
C LEU A 205 -14.29 -9.62 17.49
N ILE A 206 -14.15 -10.88 17.90
CA ILE A 206 -13.42 -11.92 17.16
C ILE A 206 -14.41 -12.92 16.58
N ASN A 207 -14.37 -13.15 15.27
CA ASN A 207 -15.26 -14.08 14.57
C ASN A 207 -16.75 -13.84 14.89
N LYS A 208 -17.15 -12.55 14.95
CA LYS A 208 -18.50 -12.08 15.29
C LYS A 208 -18.94 -12.36 16.74
N GLN A 209 -18.03 -12.75 17.63
CA GLN A 209 -18.29 -12.93 19.06
C GLN A 209 -17.54 -11.87 19.85
N SER A 210 -18.19 -11.34 20.89
CA SER A 210 -17.53 -10.42 21.83
C SER A 210 -16.47 -11.18 22.62
N TYR A 211 -15.32 -10.55 22.80
CA TYR A 211 -14.26 -11.05 23.67
C TYR A 211 -14.25 -10.26 24.99
N GLU A 212 -13.98 -10.95 26.09
CA GLU A 212 -14.10 -10.40 27.45
C GLU A 212 -13.00 -9.37 27.77
N GLU A 213 -11.79 -9.60 27.26
CA GLU A 213 -10.67 -8.70 27.45
C GLU A 213 -10.80 -7.49 26.52
N GLN A 214 -10.36 -6.34 26.99
CA GLN A 214 -10.37 -5.11 26.20
C GLN A 214 -9.00 -4.84 25.58
N GLY A 215 -9.02 -4.27 24.37
CA GLY A 215 -7.84 -3.64 23.81
C GLY A 215 -7.70 -2.21 24.33
N ILE A 216 -6.71 -1.49 23.81
CA ILE A 216 -6.55 -0.06 24.05
C ILE A 216 -6.39 0.72 22.76
N LEU A 217 -6.73 2.01 22.80
CA LEU A 217 -6.56 2.94 21.70
C LEU A 217 -5.36 3.86 21.96
N ILE A 218 -4.34 3.78 21.12
CA ILE A 218 -3.15 4.65 21.19
C ILE A 218 -3.07 5.46 19.89
N ASN A 219 -3.24 6.78 19.98
CA ASN A 219 -3.19 7.69 18.83
C ASN A 219 -4.18 7.34 17.70
N GLY A 220 -5.36 6.83 18.07
CA GLY A 220 -6.40 6.35 17.16
C GLY A 220 -6.15 4.95 16.59
N ASN A 221 -5.05 4.29 16.96
CA ASN A 221 -4.74 2.93 16.54
C ASN A 221 -5.19 1.93 17.59
N SER A 222 -5.81 0.84 17.16
CA SER A 222 -6.18 -0.26 18.04
C SER A 222 -4.97 -1.11 18.41
N TYR A 223 -4.85 -1.45 19.69
CA TYR A 223 -3.82 -2.32 20.26
C TYR A 223 -4.47 -3.45 21.05
N LEU A 224 -3.88 -4.63 20.94
CA LEU A 224 -4.34 -5.88 21.55
C LEU A 224 -3.33 -6.37 22.59
N PRO A 225 -3.78 -6.93 23.73
CA PRO A 225 -2.91 -7.67 24.64
C PRO A 225 -2.17 -8.78 23.89
N VAL A 226 -0.86 -8.94 24.16
CA VAL A 226 -0.05 -9.98 23.50
C VAL A 226 -0.57 -11.38 23.80
N ASP A 227 -1.04 -11.64 25.01
CA ASP A 227 -1.62 -12.93 25.39
C ASP A 227 -2.84 -13.32 24.54
N PHE A 228 -3.65 -12.32 24.13
CA PHE A 228 -4.74 -12.55 23.19
C PHE A 228 -4.22 -12.93 21.80
N VAL A 229 -3.15 -12.26 21.34
CA VAL A 229 -2.54 -12.51 20.03
C VAL A 229 -1.87 -13.89 19.96
N ASP A 230 -1.20 -14.31 21.04
CA ASP A 230 -0.62 -15.66 21.16
C ASP A 230 -1.70 -16.75 21.07
N ARG A 231 -2.90 -16.52 21.64
CA ARG A 231 -4.06 -17.43 21.50
C ARG A 231 -4.57 -17.55 20.07
N LEU A 232 -4.30 -16.57 19.21
CA LEU A 232 -4.59 -16.65 17.77
C LEU A 232 -3.51 -17.42 16.99
N GLY A 233 -2.51 -17.97 17.68
CA GLY A 233 -1.43 -18.76 17.05
C GLY A 233 -0.32 -17.90 16.43
N VAL A 234 -0.30 -16.60 16.74
CA VAL A 234 0.75 -15.68 16.29
C VAL A 234 1.84 -15.64 17.34
N ASN A 235 3.03 -16.17 17.03
CA ASN A 235 4.18 -16.08 17.92
C ASN A 235 4.78 -14.68 17.84
N VAL A 236 4.30 -13.76 18.68
CA VAL A 236 4.72 -12.34 18.69
C VAL A 236 6.21 -12.21 19.03
N LEU A 237 6.71 -13.06 19.94
CA LEU A 237 8.09 -13.00 20.42
C LEU A 237 9.13 -13.40 19.36
N ALA A 238 8.73 -14.14 18.33
CA ALA A 238 9.59 -14.50 17.21
C ALA A 238 9.69 -13.40 16.12
N GLN A 239 9.00 -12.27 16.29
CA GLN A 239 8.85 -11.26 15.25
C GLN A 239 9.56 -9.96 15.65
N GLU A 240 10.80 -9.79 15.17
CA GLU A 240 11.62 -8.60 15.47
C GLU A 240 11.00 -7.29 14.95
N SER A 241 10.11 -7.37 13.96
CA SER A 241 9.43 -6.22 13.36
C SER A 241 8.22 -5.73 14.16
N LEU A 242 7.71 -6.51 15.12
CA LEU A 242 6.54 -6.13 15.91
C LEU A 242 6.93 -5.21 17.05
N ARG A 243 6.34 -4.01 17.03
CA ARG A 243 6.51 -3.06 18.12
C ARG A 243 5.57 -3.38 19.27
N LEU A 244 6.16 -3.60 20.45
CA LEU A 244 5.44 -3.82 21.70
C LEU A 244 5.32 -2.53 22.51
N VAL A 245 4.21 -2.36 23.21
CA VAL A 245 3.95 -1.25 24.13
C VAL A 245 3.49 -1.80 25.47
N GLN A 246 4.15 -1.44 26.56
CA GLN A 246 3.73 -1.81 27.90
C GLN A 246 2.87 -0.69 28.51
N TYR A 247 1.70 -1.04 29.03
CA TYR A 247 0.79 -0.11 29.70
C TYR A 247 0.04 -0.83 30.82
N GLN A 248 0.06 -0.25 32.02
CA GLN A 248 -0.62 -0.80 33.21
C GLN A 248 -0.31 -2.28 33.50
N GLY A 249 0.93 -2.70 33.25
CA GLY A 249 1.38 -4.08 33.49
C GLY A 249 1.02 -5.08 32.38
N VAL A 250 0.32 -4.65 31.33
CA VAL A 250 -0.01 -5.47 30.15
C VAL A 250 0.84 -5.04 28.96
N VAL A 251 1.29 -6.01 28.16
CA VAL A 251 2.03 -5.77 26.92
C VAL A 251 1.04 -5.84 25.76
N TYR A 252 1.10 -4.84 24.88
CA TYR A 252 0.22 -4.71 23.74
C TYR A 252 0.99 -4.67 22.42
N VAL A 253 0.34 -5.12 21.35
CA VAL A 253 0.79 -5.00 19.97
C VAL A 253 -0.28 -4.33 19.11
N LYS A 254 0.14 -3.58 18.09
CA LYS A 254 -0.79 -2.87 17.21
C LYS A 254 -1.60 -3.87 16.37
N ALA A 255 -2.92 -3.79 16.45
CA ALA A 255 -3.82 -4.80 15.90
C ALA A 255 -3.66 -5.02 14.40
N ILE A 256 -3.36 -3.98 13.64
CA ILE A 256 -3.22 -4.08 12.17
C ILE A 256 -2.00 -4.89 11.70
N GLU A 257 -1.01 -5.10 12.56
CA GLU A 257 0.12 -5.97 12.25
C GLU A 257 -0.31 -7.45 12.12
N LEU A 258 -1.45 -7.81 12.72
CA LEU A 258 -2.02 -9.16 12.63
C LEU A 258 -2.41 -9.54 11.19
N ARG A 259 -2.57 -8.56 10.29
CA ARG A 259 -2.82 -8.78 8.86
C ARG A 259 -1.72 -9.65 8.22
N ASN A 260 -0.47 -9.49 8.65
CA ASN A 260 0.68 -10.28 8.16
C ASN A 260 0.56 -11.76 8.54
N PHE A 261 -0.24 -12.06 9.56
CA PHE A 261 -0.53 -13.41 10.03
C PHE A 261 -1.92 -13.87 9.60
N ASN A 262 -2.42 -13.33 8.48
CA ASN A 262 -3.66 -13.78 7.86
C ASN A 262 -4.92 -13.57 8.73
N ILE A 263 -4.87 -12.62 9.67
CA ILE A 263 -6.03 -12.23 10.46
C ILE A 263 -6.62 -10.96 9.85
N THR A 264 -7.92 -10.99 9.55
CA THR A 264 -8.67 -9.81 9.13
C THR A 264 -8.73 -8.82 10.27
N VAL A 265 -8.53 -7.54 9.97
CA VAL A 265 -8.62 -6.45 10.95
C VAL A 265 -9.55 -5.38 10.41
N GLY A 266 -10.55 -5.00 11.19
CA GLY A 266 -11.49 -3.93 10.91
C GLY A 266 -11.72 -3.05 12.14
N TRP A 267 -12.32 -1.89 11.93
CA TRP A 267 -12.58 -0.92 13.00
C TRP A 267 -13.97 -0.33 12.87
N ASP A 268 -14.74 -0.38 13.95
CA ASP A 268 -15.99 0.35 14.13
C ASP A 268 -15.76 1.50 15.11
N LYS A 269 -15.80 2.73 14.56
CA LYS A 269 -15.59 3.96 15.33
C LYS A 269 -16.72 4.23 16.31
N ASP A 270 -17.96 3.98 15.91
CA ASP A 270 -19.14 4.39 16.68
C ASP A 270 -19.25 3.59 17.97
N THR A 271 -18.88 2.31 17.92
CA THR A 271 -18.89 1.41 19.08
C THR A 271 -17.52 1.25 19.74
N ARG A 272 -16.45 1.87 19.19
CA ARG A 272 -15.04 1.65 19.57
C ARG A 272 -14.69 0.15 19.63
N THR A 273 -15.03 -0.55 18.56
CA THR A 273 -14.87 -2.00 18.48
C THR A 273 -13.84 -2.37 17.41
N LEU A 274 -12.80 -3.08 17.85
CA LEU A 274 -11.87 -3.77 16.97
C LEU A 274 -12.52 -5.06 16.49
N ILE A 275 -12.64 -5.21 15.17
CA ILE A 275 -13.22 -6.37 14.52
C ILE A 275 -12.10 -7.24 13.99
N LEU A 276 -12.08 -8.51 14.38
CA LEU A 276 -11.09 -9.48 13.98
C LEU A 276 -11.78 -10.71 13.37
N SER A 277 -11.18 -11.28 12.33
CA SER A 277 -11.54 -12.61 11.84
C SER A 277 -10.28 -13.47 11.76
N SER A 278 -10.24 -14.52 12.58
CA SER A 278 -9.21 -15.56 12.50
C SER A 278 -9.72 -16.81 11.78
N ILE A 279 -11.05 -16.98 11.69
CA ILE A 279 -11.64 -18.00 10.82
C ILE A 279 -11.54 -17.47 9.40
N GLN A 280 -10.58 -18.00 8.67
CA GLN A 280 -10.37 -17.65 7.28
C GLN A 280 -11.27 -18.50 6.38
N ALA A 281 -11.82 -17.88 5.34
CA ALA A 281 -12.38 -18.62 4.21
C ALA A 281 -11.28 -19.37 3.42
N ILE A 282 -10.03 -18.91 3.53
CA ILE A 282 -8.87 -19.38 2.77
C ILE A 282 -7.89 -20.05 3.74
N CYS A 283 -7.52 -21.30 3.46
CA CYS A 283 -6.56 -22.03 4.31
C CYS A 283 -5.19 -21.35 4.34
N GLN A 284 -4.53 -21.40 5.49
CA GLN A 284 -3.16 -20.93 5.66
C GLN A 284 -2.21 -21.64 4.67
N GLY A 285 -1.38 -20.87 3.95
CA GLY A 285 -0.47 -21.38 2.92
C GLY A 285 -1.11 -21.69 1.55
N GLN A 286 -2.38 -21.32 1.34
CA GLN A 286 -3.02 -21.30 0.02
C GLN A 286 -3.04 -19.91 -0.62
N LEU A 287 -2.97 -18.85 0.20
CA LEU A 287 -3.03 -17.46 -0.27
C LEU A 287 -1.92 -17.11 -1.27
N ASP A 288 -0.73 -17.69 -1.07
CA ASP A 288 0.48 -17.41 -1.85
C ASP A 288 0.88 -18.55 -2.79
N ARG A 289 0.09 -19.63 -2.89
CA ARG A 289 0.45 -20.79 -3.71
C ARG A 289 -0.06 -20.64 -5.14
N ILE A 290 0.84 -20.70 -6.11
CA ILE A 290 0.53 -20.50 -7.54
C ILE A 290 -0.44 -21.57 -8.07
N MET A 291 -0.24 -22.83 -7.68
CA MET A 291 -1.12 -23.93 -8.06
C MET A 291 -2.23 -24.11 -7.03
N GLY A 292 -3.47 -24.25 -7.47
CA GLY A 292 -4.63 -24.38 -6.60
C GLY A 292 -5.91 -23.85 -7.23
N VAL A 293 -6.98 -23.82 -6.44
CA VAL A 293 -8.29 -23.32 -6.86
C VAL A 293 -8.48 -21.91 -6.30
N GLY A 294 -8.83 -20.96 -7.17
CA GLY A 294 -9.24 -19.61 -6.75
C GLY A 294 -10.58 -19.64 -6.00
N ASN A 295 -10.75 -18.71 -5.06
CA ASN A 295 -11.93 -18.57 -4.21
C ASN A 295 -12.95 -17.56 -4.78
N LEU A 296 -12.54 -16.67 -5.69
CA LEU A 296 -13.43 -15.63 -6.21
C LEU A 296 -14.40 -16.14 -7.26
N SER A 297 -15.62 -15.58 -7.20
CA SER A 297 -16.55 -15.59 -8.32
C SER A 297 -16.16 -14.58 -9.39
N GLU A 298 -16.66 -14.80 -10.61
CA GLU A 298 -16.48 -13.88 -11.73
C GLU A 298 -17.03 -12.48 -11.41
N VAL A 299 -18.16 -12.40 -10.72
CA VAL A 299 -18.78 -11.13 -10.31
C VAL A 299 -17.88 -10.35 -9.36
N GLN A 300 -17.23 -11.01 -8.39
CA GLN A 300 -16.29 -10.35 -7.48
C GLN A 300 -15.07 -9.80 -8.23
N MET A 301 -14.53 -10.56 -9.19
CA MET A 301 -13.44 -10.08 -10.05
C MET A 301 -13.87 -8.87 -10.91
N ILE A 302 -15.09 -8.90 -11.48
CA ILE A 302 -15.68 -7.78 -12.24
C ILE A 302 -15.79 -6.51 -11.38
N VAL A 303 -16.33 -6.64 -10.17
CA VAL A 303 -16.51 -5.51 -9.25
C VAL A 303 -15.15 -4.92 -8.86
N PHE A 304 -14.19 -5.77 -8.50
CA PHE A 304 -12.84 -5.32 -8.18
C PHE A 304 -12.20 -4.54 -9.33
N LEU A 305 -12.29 -5.06 -10.55
CA LEU A 305 -11.73 -4.40 -11.72
C LEU A 305 -12.41 -3.04 -11.99
N LYS A 306 -13.74 -2.97 -11.98
CA LYS A 306 -14.49 -1.72 -12.20
C LYS A 306 -14.21 -0.64 -11.15
N ASN A 307 -14.01 -1.04 -9.90
CA ASN A 307 -13.70 -0.10 -8.81
C ASN A 307 -12.31 0.57 -8.98
N ASN A 308 -11.39 -0.06 -9.72
CA ASN A 308 -10.05 0.48 -9.99
C ASN A 308 -9.92 1.06 -11.40
N ASN A 309 -10.69 0.55 -12.36
CA ASN A 309 -10.79 1.05 -13.72
C ASN A 309 -12.22 0.82 -14.27
N ALA A 310 -13.04 1.88 -14.24
CA ALA A 310 -14.44 1.80 -14.65
C ALA A 310 -14.65 1.41 -16.13
N SER A 311 -13.66 1.67 -17.01
CA SER A 311 -13.73 1.34 -18.44
C SER A 311 -13.10 -0.02 -18.80
N ALA A 312 -12.47 -0.72 -17.85
CA ALA A 312 -11.70 -1.95 -18.09
C ALA A 312 -12.45 -3.01 -18.92
N LEU A 313 -13.75 -3.18 -18.65
CA LEU A 313 -14.59 -4.21 -19.27
C LEU A 313 -15.25 -3.76 -20.58
N GLN A 314 -14.97 -2.55 -21.06
CA GLN A 314 -15.42 -2.12 -22.40
C GLN A 314 -14.65 -2.87 -23.49
N GLN A 315 -13.32 -3.00 -23.30
CA GLN A 315 -12.45 -3.68 -24.25
C GLN A 315 -12.36 -5.20 -23.98
N PHE A 316 -12.37 -5.61 -22.71
CA PHE A 316 -12.19 -7.01 -22.32
C PHE A 316 -13.35 -7.53 -21.44
N PRO A 317 -14.59 -7.59 -21.96
CA PRO A 317 -15.79 -7.89 -21.14
C PRO A 317 -15.76 -9.26 -20.46
N GLU A 318 -15.17 -10.27 -21.11
CA GLU A 318 -15.15 -11.65 -20.62
C GLU A 318 -13.87 -12.00 -19.82
N LEU A 319 -12.95 -11.05 -19.59
CA LEU A 319 -11.62 -11.39 -19.07
C LEU A 319 -11.62 -12.14 -17.73
N PRO A 320 -12.44 -11.75 -16.73
CA PRO A 320 -12.53 -12.51 -15.48
C PRO A 320 -12.95 -13.97 -15.68
N LYS A 321 -13.90 -14.22 -16.58
CA LYS A 321 -14.35 -15.57 -16.95
C LYS A 321 -13.23 -16.37 -17.62
N LEU A 322 -12.50 -15.75 -18.55
CA LEU A 322 -11.38 -16.38 -19.24
C LEU A 322 -10.30 -16.85 -18.26
N TYR A 323 -9.96 -16.03 -17.25
CA TYR A 323 -9.02 -16.43 -16.21
C TYR A 323 -9.49 -17.67 -15.45
N ARG A 324 -10.76 -17.70 -15.04
CA ARG A 324 -11.31 -18.86 -14.31
C ARG A 324 -11.31 -20.12 -15.15
N GLU A 325 -11.70 -20.03 -16.42
CA GLU A 325 -11.76 -21.19 -17.33
C GLU A 325 -10.37 -21.74 -17.65
N GLU A 326 -9.44 -20.90 -18.11
CA GLU A 326 -8.09 -21.36 -18.51
C GLU A 326 -7.29 -21.85 -17.28
N ALA A 327 -7.42 -21.18 -16.13
CA ALA A 327 -6.73 -21.58 -14.91
C ALA A 327 -7.25 -22.91 -14.35
N ALA A 328 -8.57 -23.15 -14.42
CA ALA A 328 -9.17 -24.41 -13.97
C ALA A 328 -8.68 -25.63 -14.77
N VAL A 329 -8.43 -25.47 -16.08
CA VAL A 329 -7.90 -26.54 -16.93
C VAL A 329 -6.47 -26.91 -16.52
N GLU A 330 -5.65 -25.93 -16.16
CA GLU A 330 -4.23 -26.14 -15.84
C GLU A 330 -3.95 -26.35 -14.35
N GLY A 331 -4.93 -26.10 -13.46
CA GLY A 331 -4.78 -26.19 -12.01
C GLY A 331 -4.07 -24.99 -11.37
N VAL A 332 -4.02 -23.85 -12.08
CA VAL A 332 -3.44 -22.60 -11.58
C VAL A 332 -4.48 -21.83 -10.78
N ASN A 333 -4.06 -21.14 -9.72
CA ASN A 333 -4.95 -20.30 -8.95
C ASN A 333 -5.38 -19.07 -9.77
N ALA A 334 -6.64 -19.06 -10.21
CA ALA A 334 -7.21 -17.99 -11.01
C ALA A 334 -7.14 -16.61 -10.34
N ASP A 335 -7.21 -16.55 -9.01
CA ASP A 335 -7.22 -15.29 -8.27
C ASP A 335 -5.83 -14.65 -8.27
N ILE A 336 -4.77 -15.47 -8.16
CA ILE A 336 -3.37 -15.01 -8.27
C ILE A 336 -3.10 -14.53 -9.69
N ALA A 337 -3.47 -15.32 -10.71
CA ALA A 337 -3.28 -14.93 -12.10
C ALA A 337 -4.06 -13.65 -12.45
N PHE A 338 -5.28 -13.49 -11.94
CA PHE A 338 -6.08 -12.29 -12.12
C PHE A 338 -5.48 -11.08 -11.39
N ALA A 339 -5.04 -11.24 -10.14
CA ALA A 339 -4.36 -10.18 -9.38
C ALA A 339 -3.06 -9.75 -10.07
N GLN A 340 -2.29 -10.70 -10.60
CA GLN A 340 -1.09 -10.43 -11.37
C GLN A 340 -1.41 -9.65 -12.64
N MET A 341 -2.49 -10.00 -13.35
CA MET A 341 -2.96 -9.19 -14.48
C MET A 341 -3.28 -7.76 -14.07
N CYS A 342 -3.97 -7.56 -12.95
CA CYS A 342 -4.26 -6.22 -12.45
C CYS A 342 -2.97 -5.44 -12.15
N LEU A 343 -1.95 -6.12 -11.62
CA LEU A 343 -0.65 -5.52 -11.34
C LEU A 343 0.09 -5.14 -12.64
N GLU A 344 0.24 -6.08 -13.58
CA GLU A 344 1.03 -5.90 -14.81
C GLU A 344 0.40 -4.89 -15.79
N THR A 345 -0.92 -4.85 -15.86
CA THR A 345 -1.65 -4.00 -16.80
C THR A 345 -2.15 -2.70 -16.19
N SER A 346 -1.89 -2.48 -14.89
CA SER A 346 -2.50 -1.41 -14.10
C SER A 346 -4.03 -1.41 -14.23
N PHE A 347 -4.65 -2.56 -13.93
CA PHE A 347 -6.10 -2.77 -14.07
C PHE A 347 -6.63 -2.55 -15.49
N LEU A 348 -5.93 -3.06 -16.50
CA LEU A 348 -6.25 -2.90 -17.94
C LEU A 348 -6.22 -1.45 -18.43
N GLN A 349 -5.38 -0.61 -17.81
CA GLN A 349 -5.10 0.73 -18.33
C GLN A 349 -3.96 0.71 -19.36
N PHE A 350 -3.10 -0.34 -19.35
CA PHE A 350 -2.02 -0.53 -20.33
C PHE A 350 -1.07 0.68 -20.42
N ILE A 351 -0.77 1.23 -19.26
CA ILE A 351 0.04 2.44 -19.07
C ILE A 351 1.54 2.14 -18.88
N GLY A 352 1.94 0.87 -19.03
CA GLY A 352 3.32 0.38 -18.94
C GLY A 352 3.85 -0.12 -20.29
N ASP A 353 4.71 -1.15 -20.26
CA ASP A 353 5.39 -1.66 -21.46
C ASP A 353 4.50 -2.52 -22.38
N VAL A 354 3.29 -2.86 -21.95
CA VAL A 354 2.32 -3.67 -22.70
C VAL A 354 1.16 -2.83 -23.20
N ASP A 355 0.85 -2.96 -24.49
CA ASP A 355 -0.30 -2.34 -25.14
C ASP A 355 -1.51 -3.29 -25.15
N ALA A 356 -2.71 -2.72 -25.09
CA ALA A 356 -3.97 -3.47 -25.05
C ALA A 356 -4.16 -4.38 -26.29
N SER A 357 -3.67 -3.98 -27.47
CA SER A 357 -3.74 -4.76 -28.71
C SER A 357 -2.93 -6.05 -28.65
N GLN A 358 -1.96 -6.16 -27.72
CA GLN A 358 -1.10 -7.33 -27.61
C GLN A 358 -1.79 -8.52 -26.94
N ASN A 359 -2.90 -8.28 -26.22
CA ASN A 359 -3.52 -9.28 -25.33
C ASN A 359 -2.50 -9.90 -24.34
N ASN A 360 -1.44 -9.17 -23.98
CA ASN A 360 -0.38 -9.64 -23.10
C ASN A 360 -0.64 -9.16 -21.67
N PHE A 361 -1.40 -9.95 -20.92
CA PHE A 361 -1.87 -9.58 -19.59
C PHE A 361 -0.89 -9.84 -18.45
N ALA A 362 0.31 -10.34 -18.76
CA ALA A 362 1.30 -10.74 -17.77
C ALA A 362 2.72 -10.26 -18.11
N ASN A 363 2.82 -9.28 -19.01
CA ASN A 363 4.07 -8.71 -19.49
C ASN A 363 5.08 -9.79 -19.95
N LEU A 364 4.59 -10.82 -20.65
CA LEU A 364 5.41 -11.93 -21.10
C LEU A 364 6.36 -11.48 -22.20
N GLY A 365 7.64 -11.87 -22.10
CA GLY A 365 8.62 -11.63 -23.15
C GLY A 365 8.36 -12.50 -24.39
N SER A 366 8.80 -12.03 -25.56
CA SER A 366 8.81 -12.84 -26.78
C SER A 366 9.87 -13.96 -26.71
N ALA A 367 9.74 -14.98 -27.58
CA ALA A 367 10.71 -16.08 -27.65
C ALA A 367 12.15 -15.60 -27.96
N GLY A 368 12.28 -14.52 -28.74
CA GLY A 368 13.57 -13.92 -29.12
C GLY A 368 14.07 -12.82 -28.19
N GLY A 369 13.33 -12.48 -27.12
CA GLY A 369 13.70 -11.39 -26.20
C GLY A 369 13.59 -9.99 -26.81
N GLY A 370 12.79 -9.81 -27.85
CA GLY A 370 12.55 -8.49 -28.45
C GLY A 370 11.81 -7.55 -27.50
N ALA A 371 12.09 -6.25 -27.63
CA ALA A 371 11.61 -5.18 -26.74
C ALA A 371 10.09 -5.06 -26.66
N SER A 372 9.35 -5.48 -27.70
CA SER A 372 7.89 -5.36 -27.75
C SER A 372 7.13 -6.44 -26.95
N GLY A 373 7.82 -7.33 -26.21
CA GLY A 373 7.13 -8.43 -25.51
C GLY A 373 6.43 -9.42 -26.46
N ALA A 374 5.63 -10.32 -25.90
CA ALA A 374 4.79 -11.25 -26.66
C ALA A 374 3.46 -10.61 -27.06
N THR A 375 2.90 -11.04 -28.20
CA THR A 375 1.58 -10.62 -28.70
C THR A 375 0.76 -11.85 -29.03
N PHE A 376 -0.52 -11.83 -28.62
CA PHE A 376 -1.44 -12.94 -28.77
C PHE A 376 -2.65 -12.55 -29.63
N PRO A 377 -3.17 -13.47 -30.45
CA PRO A 377 -4.25 -13.19 -31.40
C PRO A 377 -5.61 -12.91 -30.75
N SER A 378 -5.79 -13.29 -29.49
CA SER A 378 -7.02 -13.01 -28.74
C SER A 378 -6.76 -12.97 -27.23
N ALA A 379 -7.68 -12.35 -26.50
CA ALA A 379 -7.63 -12.30 -25.04
C ALA A 379 -7.53 -13.70 -24.42
N ARG A 380 -8.26 -14.70 -24.95
CA ARG A 380 -8.21 -16.08 -24.46
C ARG A 380 -6.82 -16.69 -24.62
N VAL A 381 -6.17 -16.49 -25.77
CA VAL A 381 -4.81 -17.01 -25.99
C VAL A 381 -3.79 -16.31 -25.09
N GLY A 382 -3.94 -15.01 -24.87
CA GLY A 382 -3.12 -14.25 -23.91
C GLY A 382 -3.26 -14.74 -22.47
N VAL A 383 -4.49 -14.96 -22.01
CA VAL A 383 -4.76 -15.56 -20.69
C VAL A 383 -4.17 -16.96 -20.61
N ARG A 384 -4.34 -17.80 -21.63
CA ARG A 384 -3.75 -19.14 -21.67
C ARG A 384 -2.23 -19.09 -21.53
N ALA A 385 -1.55 -18.22 -22.28
CA ALA A 385 -0.11 -18.06 -22.18
C ALA A 385 0.33 -17.67 -20.78
N HIS A 386 -0.39 -16.73 -20.14
CA HIS A 386 -0.15 -16.36 -18.75
C HIS A 386 -0.31 -17.55 -17.79
N ILE A 387 -1.40 -18.30 -17.89
CA ILE A 387 -1.63 -19.50 -17.06
C ILE A 387 -0.53 -20.55 -17.26
N GLN A 388 -0.11 -20.79 -18.50
CA GLN A 388 1.00 -21.70 -18.78
C GLN A 388 2.31 -21.22 -18.16
N HIS A 389 2.58 -19.92 -18.19
CA HIS A 389 3.76 -19.31 -17.57
C HIS A 389 3.79 -19.56 -16.06
N LEU A 390 2.66 -19.32 -15.38
CA LEU A 390 2.52 -19.58 -13.95
C LEU A 390 2.65 -21.06 -13.63
N LYS A 391 2.05 -21.95 -14.42
CA LYS A 391 2.21 -23.41 -14.23
C LYS A 391 3.64 -23.87 -14.46
N ALA A 392 4.38 -23.26 -15.38
CA ALA A 392 5.79 -23.56 -15.56
C ALA A 392 6.56 -23.28 -14.26
N TYR A 393 6.37 -22.12 -13.63
CA TYR A 393 6.99 -21.81 -12.35
C TYR A 393 6.48 -22.66 -11.19
N GLY A 394 5.18 -22.90 -11.12
CA GLY A 394 4.52 -23.47 -9.96
C GLY A 394 4.47 -25.01 -9.89
N SER A 395 4.69 -25.71 -11.01
CA SER A 395 4.50 -27.17 -11.08
C SER A 395 5.43 -27.87 -12.07
N LEU A 396 5.66 -29.17 -11.82
CA LEU A 396 6.29 -30.11 -12.75
C LEU A 396 5.28 -30.88 -13.60
N GLU A 397 3.99 -30.82 -13.29
CA GLU A 397 2.94 -31.57 -14.00
C GLU A 397 2.81 -31.16 -15.47
N PRO A 398 2.51 -32.05 -16.41
CA PRO A 398 2.37 -31.69 -17.82
C PRO A 398 1.31 -30.60 -18.05
N ILE A 399 1.51 -29.77 -19.07
CA ILE A 399 0.49 -28.84 -19.57
C ILE A 399 -0.62 -29.66 -20.25
N VAL A 400 -1.87 -29.25 -20.06
CA VAL A 400 -3.03 -29.94 -20.62
C VAL A 400 -3.34 -29.43 -22.03
N GLN A 401 -3.23 -28.12 -22.27
CA GLN A 401 -3.53 -27.49 -23.56
C GLN A 401 -2.30 -27.34 -24.48
N GLU A 402 -2.54 -26.92 -25.73
CA GLU A 402 -1.45 -26.55 -26.63
C GLU A 402 -0.62 -25.38 -26.05
N ILE A 403 0.71 -25.51 -26.09
CA ILE A 403 1.63 -24.50 -25.56
C ILE A 403 1.62 -23.26 -26.46
N VAL A 404 1.19 -22.13 -25.90
CA VAL A 404 1.14 -20.82 -26.55
C VAL A 404 2.05 -19.79 -25.88
N ASP A 405 2.52 -20.06 -24.65
CA ASP A 405 3.58 -19.25 -24.03
C ASP A 405 4.91 -19.42 -24.79
N PRO A 406 5.41 -18.37 -25.46
CA PRO A 406 6.62 -18.44 -26.28
C PRO A 406 7.88 -18.77 -25.48
N ARG A 407 7.83 -18.60 -24.15
CA ARG A 407 8.96 -18.82 -23.24
C ARG A 407 8.82 -20.07 -22.38
N PHE A 408 7.72 -20.81 -22.49
CA PHE A 408 7.43 -21.97 -21.64
C PHE A 408 8.62 -22.94 -21.50
N ARG A 409 9.27 -23.27 -22.62
CA ARG A 409 10.41 -24.21 -22.67
C ARG A 409 11.72 -23.70 -22.03
N PHE A 410 11.83 -22.39 -21.76
CA PHE A 410 13.03 -21.79 -21.17
C PHE A 410 12.92 -21.62 -19.65
N ILE A 411 11.73 -21.86 -19.08
CA ILE A 411 11.49 -21.74 -17.65
C ILE A 411 11.87 -23.05 -16.97
N THR A 412 12.75 -22.98 -15.98
CA THR A 412 13.02 -24.12 -15.09
C THR A 412 11.75 -24.45 -14.33
N ARG A 413 11.16 -25.60 -14.61
CA ARG A 413 9.83 -25.94 -14.11
C ARG A 413 9.81 -26.19 -12.59
N GLY A 414 8.73 -25.78 -11.92
CA GLY A 414 8.51 -26.02 -10.49
C GLY A 414 9.43 -25.25 -9.53
N ILE A 415 10.19 -24.27 -10.03
CA ILE A 415 11.19 -23.53 -9.26
C ILE A 415 10.60 -22.47 -8.31
N ALA A 416 9.35 -22.07 -8.52
CA ALA A 416 8.68 -21.02 -7.78
C ALA A 416 7.21 -21.38 -7.48
N PRO A 417 6.92 -22.36 -6.61
CA PRO A 417 5.55 -22.71 -6.21
C PRO A 417 4.79 -21.62 -5.43
N LEU A 418 5.47 -20.61 -4.88
CA LEU A 418 4.88 -19.53 -4.08
C LEU A 418 5.09 -18.15 -4.73
N ILE A 419 4.16 -17.21 -4.52
CA ILE A 419 4.19 -15.84 -5.04
C ILE A 419 5.54 -15.17 -4.79
N GLN A 420 6.08 -15.29 -3.58
CA GLN A 420 7.34 -14.66 -3.20
C GLN A 420 8.54 -15.14 -4.03
N GLN A 421 8.46 -16.35 -4.57
CA GLN A 421 9.53 -16.92 -5.39
C GLN A 421 9.50 -16.39 -6.83
N LEU A 422 8.48 -15.63 -7.23
CA LEU A 422 8.46 -14.95 -8.53
C LEU A 422 9.40 -13.74 -8.58
N SER A 423 9.72 -13.14 -7.42
CA SER A 423 10.74 -12.10 -7.31
C SER A 423 12.09 -12.57 -7.84
N GLY A 424 12.74 -11.75 -8.66
CA GLY A 424 14.00 -12.07 -9.32
C GLY A 424 13.92 -13.15 -10.41
N ARG A 425 12.74 -13.70 -10.70
CA ARG A 425 12.53 -14.71 -11.75
C ARG A 425 11.62 -14.21 -12.86
N MET A 426 10.40 -13.84 -12.49
CA MET A 426 9.42 -13.27 -13.42
C MET A 426 9.66 -11.77 -13.62
N SER A 427 10.07 -11.08 -12.56
CA SER A 427 10.49 -9.67 -12.59
C SER A 427 11.88 -9.53 -11.98
N ALA A 428 12.70 -8.62 -12.49
CA ALA A 428 13.98 -8.27 -11.88
C ALA A 428 13.81 -7.58 -10.51
N ASP A 429 12.61 -7.08 -10.22
CA ASP A 429 12.29 -6.50 -8.93
C ASP A 429 12.18 -7.58 -7.83
N LEU A 430 12.95 -7.37 -6.75
CA LEU A 430 12.96 -8.26 -5.60
C LEU A 430 11.71 -8.12 -4.72
N GLN A 431 10.98 -7.00 -4.81
CA GLN A 431 9.72 -6.76 -4.12
C GLN A 431 8.49 -7.19 -4.93
N TYR A 432 8.69 -7.80 -6.10
CA TYR A 432 7.59 -8.20 -6.98
C TYR A 432 6.57 -9.12 -6.29
N GLY A 433 7.05 -10.14 -5.57
CA GLY A 433 6.25 -11.05 -4.78
C GLY A 433 5.42 -10.34 -3.72
N ASP A 434 6.00 -9.37 -3.01
CA ASP A 434 5.29 -8.56 -2.01
C ASP A 434 4.17 -7.73 -2.64
N ARG A 435 4.42 -7.11 -3.80
CA ARG A 435 3.41 -6.35 -4.53
C ARG A 435 2.27 -7.23 -5.02
N LEU A 436 2.58 -8.40 -5.57
CA LEU A 436 1.57 -9.35 -6.02
C LEU A 436 0.76 -9.87 -4.82
N LEU A 437 1.41 -10.19 -3.71
CA LEU A 437 0.73 -10.62 -2.48
C LEU A 437 -0.19 -9.51 -1.93
N ALA A 438 0.25 -8.26 -1.94
CA ALA A 438 -0.56 -7.11 -1.55
C ALA A 438 -1.80 -6.95 -2.46
N MET A 439 -1.65 -7.17 -3.76
CA MET A 439 -2.76 -7.15 -4.72
C MET A 439 -3.75 -8.28 -4.46
N VAL A 440 -3.27 -9.50 -4.21
CA VAL A 440 -4.11 -10.66 -3.85
C VAL A 440 -4.89 -10.40 -2.56
N ARG A 441 -4.25 -9.81 -1.55
CA ARG A 441 -4.94 -9.43 -0.31
C ARG A 441 -6.02 -8.38 -0.55
N ARG A 442 -5.74 -7.32 -1.33
CA ARG A 442 -6.74 -6.33 -1.73
C ARG A 442 -7.92 -6.95 -2.45
N LEU A 443 -7.67 -7.92 -3.33
CA LEU A 443 -8.70 -8.65 -4.05
C LEU A 443 -9.60 -9.40 -3.07
N TYR A 444 -9.03 -10.15 -2.12
CA TYR A 444 -9.79 -10.90 -1.12
C TYR A 444 -10.53 -10.02 -0.11
N GLU A 445 -9.92 -8.93 0.35
CA GLU A 445 -10.55 -7.94 1.24
C GLU A 445 -11.78 -7.32 0.55
N SER A 446 -11.67 -6.98 -0.74
CA SER A 446 -12.80 -6.44 -1.52
C SER A 446 -13.95 -7.44 -1.66
N ALA A 447 -13.65 -8.73 -1.55
CA ALA A 447 -14.58 -9.84 -1.62
C ALA A 447 -15.05 -10.33 -0.23
N GLN A 448 -14.60 -9.69 0.87
CA GLN A 448 -14.86 -10.08 2.26
C GLN A 448 -14.41 -11.52 2.59
N LEU A 449 -13.35 -11.97 1.93
CA LEU A 449 -12.70 -13.26 2.20
C LEU A 449 -11.51 -13.12 3.17
N LEU A 450 -11.05 -11.87 3.37
CA LEU A 450 -9.98 -11.44 4.27
C LEU A 450 -10.27 -10.08 4.87
#